data_AF-W8AY84-F1
#
_entry.id   AF-W8AY84-F1
#
_cell.length_a   1.000
_cell.length_b   1.000
_cell.length_c   1.000
_cell.angle_alpha   90.00
_cell.angle_beta   90.00
_cell.angle_gamma   90.00
#
_symmetry.space_group_name_H-M   'P 1'
#
loop_
_entity.id
_entity.type
_entity.pdbx_description
1 polymer ?
#
loop_
_entity_poly.entity_id
_entity_poly.type
_entity_poly.pdbx_seq_one_letter_code
_entity_poly.pdbx_strand_id
1 'polypeptide(L)'
;QQQQQQQVEQQHQQDMLKFVRKSDQDHPSPNASITSSAATVATGTRLTAEQNRQLQGLINELRVLKEQNQRLLDDNQELRDLCCFLDDDRQKGRKLAREWQRFGRYTASVMRQEVAAYQHKLRQLDDKQQELITDNLELKELCLYLDEERTHIAANALCANCGTSVRNPLRDDGDGSSSSTNAEETLSALRNYERQMPDSTLRTTLSDQTVQYVRSLERRIRQLEEERVGATTPTANILAAQLNQPQAQTAQTQQQLQQQQQQQQ
;
A
#
# COMPACT_ATOMS: atom_id res chain seq x y z
N GLN A 1 -0.13 10.22 31.56
CA GLN A 1 -0.10 11.18 30.43
C GLN A 1 -1.46 11.38 29.77
N GLN A 2 -2.21 10.33 29.35
CA GLN A 2 -3.53 10.53 28.70
C GLN A 2 -4.58 11.24 29.58
N GLN A 3 -4.66 10.93 30.88
CA GLN A 3 -5.59 11.63 31.78
C GLN A 3 -5.27 13.13 31.94
N GLN A 4 -3.98 13.49 31.91
CA GLN A 4 -3.56 14.88 32.05
C GLN A 4 -3.92 15.70 30.79
N GLN A 5 -3.90 15.05 29.62
CA GLN A 5 -4.26 15.69 28.35
C GLN A 5 -5.78 15.94 28.23
N GLN A 6 -6.61 14.99 28.68
CA GLN A 6 -8.07 15.19 28.76
C GLN A 6 -8.48 16.27 29.76
N GLN A 7 -7.74 16.41 30.86
CA GLN A 7 -8.05 17.40 31.89
C GLN A 7 -7.77 18.84 31.41
N VAL A 8 -6.68 19.04 30.65
CA VAL A 8 -6.36 20.33 30.02
C VAL A 8 -7.40 20.69 28.95
N GLU A 9 -7.87 19.72 28.18
CA GLU A 9 -8.86 19.93 27.11
C GLU A 9 -10.26 20.28 27.68
N GLN A 10 -10.66 19.65 28.80
CA GLN A 10 -11.87 20.04 29.53
C GLN A 10 -11.76 21.44 30.15
N GLN A 11 -10.59 21.80 30.69
CA GLN A 11 -10.39 23.11 31.29
C GLN A 11 -10.42 24.22 30.23
N HIS A 12 -9.87 23.96 29.05
CA HIS A 12 -9.93 24.87 27.90
C HIS A 12 -11.36 25.05 27.38
N GLN A 13 -12.15 23.97 27.29
CA GLN A 13 -13.57 24.07 26.94
C GLN A 13 -14.36 24.88 27.97
N GLN A 14 -14.10 24.69 29.27
CA GLN A 14 -14.79 25.48 30.31
C GLN A 14 -14.44 26.97 30.25
N ASP A 15 -13.19 27.33 29.95
CA ASP A 15 -12.82 28.75 29.79
C ASP A 15 -13.47 29.38 28.56
N MET A 16 -13.57 28.66 27.45
CA MET A 16 -14.29 29.12 26.26
C MET A 16 -15.77 29.41 26.55
N LEU A 17 -16.44 28.57 27.36
CA LEU A 17 -17.84 28.80 27.75
C LEU A 17 -18.05 30.01 28.68
N LYS A 18 -17.02 30.43 29.45
CA LYS A 18 -17.12 31.59 30.35
C LYS A 18 -17.18 32.91 29.58
N PHE A 19 -16.52 32.99 28.42
CA PHE A 19 -16.56 34.18 27.57
C PHE A 19 -17.88 34.31 26.80
N VAL A 20 -18.55 33.20 26.49
CA VAL A 20 -19.85 33.20 25.79
C VAL A 20 -21.00 33.68 26.69
N ARG A 21 -20.96 33.41 28.01
CA ARG A 21 -22.05 33.79 28.95
C ARG A 21 -21.97 35.21 29.51
N LYS A 22 -20.90 35.96 29.22
CA LYS A 22 -20.65 37.28 29.83
C LYS A 22 -21.35 38.44 29.10
N SER A 23 -21.97 38.20 27.95
CA SER A 23 -22.50 39.25 27.07
C SER A 23 -23.99 39.56 27.21
N ASP A 24 -24.75 38.78 27.99
CA ASP A 24 -26.20 38.99 28.16
C ASP A 24 -26.53 39.54 29.55
N GLN A 25 -26.10 40.77 29.82
CA GLN A 25 -26.55 41.52 30.99
C GLN A 25 -27.22 42.82 30.54
N ASP A 26 -28.52 42.72 30.27
CA ASP A 26 -29.43 43.81 29.97
C ASP A 26 -29.34 44.90 31.05
N HIS A 27 -28.93 46.11 30.65
CA HIS A 27 -29.08 47.32 31.45
C HIS A 27 -30.29 48.12 30.96
N PRO A 28 -31.24 48.50 31.84
CA PRO A 28 -32.38 49.31 31.47
C PRO A 28 -31.93 50.77 31.26
N SER A 29 -32.24 51.33 30.10
CA SER A 29 -31.99 52.75 29.80
C SER A 29 -32.91 53.66 30.64
N PRO A 30 -32.41 54.75 31.26
CA PRO A 30 -33.26 55.69 31.96
C PRO A 30 -33.97 56.62 30.97
N ASN A 31 -35.27 56.80 31.16
CA ASN A 31 -36.10 57.74 30.41
C ASN A 31 -35.72 59.17 30.82
N ALA A 32 -35.09 59.92 29.92
CA ALA A 32 -34.83 61.34 30.13
C ALA A 32 -36.03 62.16 29.64
N SER A 33 -36.83 62.63 30.58
CA SER A 33 -37.85 63.67 30.35
C SER A 33 -37.17 64.96 29.87
N ILE A 34 -37.49 65.40 28.65
CA ILE A 34 -37.16 66.74 28.18
C ILE A 34 -38.46 67.50 27.97
N THR A 35 -38.82 68.29 28.98
CA THR A 35 -39.68 69.46 28.83
C THR A 35 -38.83 70.62 28.35
N SER A 36 -39.13 71.22 27.20
CA SER A 36 -38.58 72.53 26.86
C SER A 36 -39.59 73.37 26.09
N SER A 37 -39.91 74.50 26.72
CA SER A 37 -40.84 75.56 26.36
C SER A 37 -40.42 76.37 25.12
N ALA A 38 -41.39 77.10 24.61
CA ALA A 38 -41.45 77.77 23.31
C ALA A 38 -40.51 79.00 23.08
N ALA A 39 -40.40 79.32 21.78
CA ALA A 39 -40.28 80.65 21.15
C ALA A 39 -38.89 81.33 21.02
N THR A 40 -38.28 81.19 19.83
CA THR A 40 -37.51 82.25 19.13
C THR A 40 -37.57 81.98 17.61
N VAL A 41 -38.44 82.70 16.89
CA VAL A 41 -38.77 82.45 15.47
C VAL A 41 -38.19 83.58 14.62
N ALA A 42 -37.06 83.34 13.94
CA ALA A 42 -36.68 83.90 12.62
C ALA A 42 -35.19 83.66 12.28
N THR A 43 -34.28 83.72 13.25
CA THR A 43 -32.84 83.42 13.09
C THR A 43 -32.47 81.99 13.53
N GLY A 44 -33.25 81.40 14.44
CA GLY A 44 -33.08 80.01 14.90
C GLY A 44 -33.41 78.94 13.85
N THR A 45 -34.23 79.26 12.83
CA THR A 45 -34.66 78.31 11.78
C THR A 45 -33.55 77.88 10.83
N ARG A 46 -32.57 78.75 10.52
CA ARG A 46 -31.41 78.38 9.68
C ARG A 46 -30.38 77.53 10.43
N LEU A 47 -30.11 77.85 11.69
CA LEU A 47 -29.21 77.06 12.54
C LEU A 47 -29.80 75.69 12.87
N THR A 48 -31.11 75.62 13.13
CA THR A 48 -31.80 74.34 13.36
C THR A 48 -31.88 73.49 12.09
N ALA A 49 -32.04 74.07 10.90
CA ALA A 49 -32.02 73.30 9.65
C ALA A 49 -30.66 72.64 9.38
N GLU A 50 -29.55 73.34 9.63
CA GLU A 50 -28.19 72.78 9.48
C GLU A 50 -27.89 71.73 10.54
N GLN A 51 -28.27 71.96 11.80
CA GLN A 51 -28.17 70.97 12.86
C GLN A 51 -28.98 69.70 12.55
N ASN A 52 -30.19 69.85 12.02
CA ASN A 52 -31.02 68.71 11.60
C ASN A 52 -30.37 67.94 10.43
N ARG A 53 -29.71 68.64 9.49
CA ARG A 53 -28.96 68.00 8.40
C ARG A 53 -27.77 67.20 8.91
N GLN A 54 -27.00 67.76 9.85
CA GLN A 54 -25.90 67.05 10.51
C GLN A 54 -26.40 65.83 11.30
N LEU A 55 -27.50 65.99 12.05
CA LEU A 55 -28.12 64.90 12.81
C LEU A 55 -28.57 63.76 11.89
N GLN A 56 -29.17 64.08 10.75
CA GLN A 56 -29.59 63.09 9.76
C GLN A 56 -28.39 62.35 9.14
N GLY A 57 -27.27 63.06 8.92
CA GLY A 57 -26.00 62.48 8.49
C GLY A 57 -25.46 61.48 9.50
N LEU A 58 -25.39 61.87 10.77
CA LEU A 58 -24.96 60.99 11.87
C LEU A 58 -25.87 59.77 12.02
N ILE A 59 -27.19 59.91 11.87
CA ILE A 59 -28.13 58.78 11.90
C ILE A 59 -27.86 57.80 10.75
N ASN A 60 -27.59 58.30 9.55
CA ASN A 60 -27.25 57.46 8.40
C ASN A 60 -25.93 56.72 8.60
N GLU A 61 -24.91 57.41 9.11
CA GLU A 61 -23.61 56.81 9.44
C GLU A 61 -23.76 55.73 10.52
N LEU A 62 -24.54 55.99 11.56
CA LEU A 62 -24.84 55.04 12.63
C LEU A 62 -25.57 53.80 12.06
N ARG A 63 -26.46 53.98 11.06
CA ARG A 63 -27.12 52.87 10.37
C ARG A 63 -26.14 52.03 9.55
N VAL A 64 -25.25 52.67 8.79
CA VAL A 64 -24.22 51.97 7.99
C VAL A 64 -23.25 51.22 8.91
N LEU A 65 -22.78 51.85 9.99
CA LEU A 65 -21.91 51.22 10.98
C LEU A 65 -22.58 50.01 11.64
N LYS A 66 -23.89 50.08 11.93
CA LYS A 66 -24.65 48.93 12.44
C LYS A 66 -24.69 47.78 11.43
N GLU A 67 -24.93 48.06 10.15
CA GLU A 67 -24.94 47.02 9.11
C GLU A 67 -23.56 46.39 8.91
N GLN A 68 -22.49 47.20 8.92
CA GLN A 68 -21.12 46.70 8.85
C GLN A 68 -20.77 45.83 10.06
N ASN A 69 -21.17 46.24 11.26
CA ASN A 69 -20.94 45.47 12.47
C ASN A 69 -21.70 44.14 12.42
N GLN A 70 -22.95 44.12 11.94
CA GLN A 70 -23.70 42.88 11.75
C GLN A 70 -23.01 41.93 10.78
N ARG A 71 -22.54 42.44 9.63
CA ARG A 71 -21.77 41.62 8.66
C ARG A 71 -20.51 41.05 9.29
N LEU A 72 -19.77 41.84 10.07
CA LEU A 72 -18.59 41.36 10.78
C LEU A 72 -18.92 40.29 11.84
N LEU A 73 -20.08 40.39 12.50
CA LEU A 73 -20.54 39.36 13.43
C LEU A 73 -20.89 38.05 12.70
N ASP A 74 -21.56 38.15 11.56
CA ASP A 74 -21.89 37.00 10.71
C ASP A 74 -20.62 36.33 10.19
N ASP A 75 -19.67 37.11 9.65
CA ASP A 75 -18.35 36.62 9.22
C ASP A 75 -17.58 35.97 10.38
N ASN A 76 -17.66 36.53 11.60
CA ASN A 76 -17.01 35.95 12.77
C ASN A 76 -17.64 34.60 13.15
N GLN A 77 -18.96 34.46 13.00
CA GLN A 77 -19.65 33.20 13.24
C GLN A 77 -19.28 32.16 12.18
N GLU A 78 -19.26 32.53 10.90
CA GLU A 78 -18.84 31.64 9.81
C GLU A 78 -17.40 31.17 9.99
N LEU A 79 -16.48 32.05 10.42
CA LEU A 79 -15.11 31.68 10.72
C LEU A 79 -15.02 30.66 11.87
N ARG A 80 -15.88 30.77 12.89
CA ARG A 80 -15.93 29.80 13.99
C ARG A 80 -16.43 28.44 13.51
N ASP A 81 -17.46 28.43 12.68
CA ASP A 81 -18.01 27.20 12.11
C ASP A 81 -17.01 26.52 11.18
N LEU A 82 -16.26 27.31 10.39
CA LEU A 82 -15.17 26.80 9.56
C LEU A 82 -14.03 26.20 10.40
N CYS A 83 -13.66 26.83 11.53
CA CYS A 83 -12.67 26.26 12.44
C CYS A 83 -13.10 24.89 12.95
N CYS A 84 -14.36 24.75 13.40
CA CYS A 84 -14.92 23.48 13.84
C CYS A 84 -14.87 22.42 12.74
N PHE A 85 -15.29 22.77 11.51
CA PHE A 85 -15.26 21.86 10.37
C PHE A 85 -13.84 21.37 10.04
N LEU A 86 -12.85 22.28 10.03
CA LEU A 86 -11.46 21.93 9.75
C LEU A 86 -10.84 21.07 10.86
N ASP A 87 -11.21 21.30 12.12
CA ASP A 87 -10.76 20.45 13.23
C ASP A 87 -11.33 19.03 13.12
N ASP A 88 -12.60 18.88 12.75
CA ASP A 88 -13.23 17.58 12.50
C ASP A 88 -12.53 16.84 11.34
N ASP A 89 -12.28 17.52 10.23
CA ASP A 89 -11.58 16.94 9.09
C ASP A 89 -10.13 16.58 9.42
N ARG A 90 -9.44 17.42 10.22
CA ARG A 90 -8.12 17.08 10.76
C ARG A 90 -8.17 15.80 11.61
N GLN A 91 -9.19 15.64 12.45
CA GLN A 91 -9.35 14.43 13.26
C GLN A 91 -9.64 13.20 12.39
N LYS A 92 -10.51 13.32 11.37
CA LYS A 92 -10.78 12.25 10.40
C LYS A 92 -9.51 11.85 9.65
N GLY A 93 -8.72 12.82 9.18
CA GLY A 93 -7.43 12.58 8.52
C GLY A 93 -6.45 11.81 9.41
N ARG A 94 -6.38 12.15 10.71
CA ARG A 94 -5.55 11.39 11.68
C ARG A 94 -6.03 9.96 11.88
N LYS A 95 -7.35 9.70 11.92
CA LYS A 95 -7.90 8.34 12.02
C LYS A 95 -7.57 7.53 10.77
N LEU A 96 -7.76 8.11 9.59
CA LEU A 96 -7.44 7.46 8.31
C LEU A 96 -5.95 7.11 8.22
N ALA A 97 -5.05 8.02 8.61
CA ALA A 97 -3.62 7.76 8.62
C ALA A 97 -3.23 6.58 9.54
N ARG A 98 -3.89 6.42 10.69
CA ARG A 98 -3.66 5.29 11.60
C ARG A 98 -4.12 3.97 10.98
N GLU A 99 -5.32 3.94 10.40
CA GLU A 99 -5.83 2.75 9.70
C GLU A 99 -4.96 2.41 8.48
N TRP A 100 -4.47 3.41 7.74
CA TRP A 100 -3.53 3.19 6.65
C TRP A 100 -2.22 2.55 7.10
N GLN A 101 -1.65 3.02 8.21
CA GLN A 101 -0.48 2.37 8.80
C GLN A 101 -0.77 0.94 9.25
N ARG A 102 -1.95 0.68 9.82
CA ARG A 102 -2.36 -0.65 10.24
C ARG A 102 -2.50 -1.59 9.04
N PHE A 103 -3.17 -1.14 7.99
CA PHE A 103 -3.28 -1.83 6.72
C PHE A 103 -1.89 -2.15 6.14
N GLY A 104 -0.99 -1.16 6.08
CA GLY A 104 0.38 -1.35 5.60
C GLY A 104 1.15 -2.42 6.39
N ARG A 105 1.05 -2.42 7.72
CA ARG A 105 1.67 -3.45 8.58
C ARG A 105 1.09 -4.84 8.32
N TYR A 106 -0.23 -4.95 8.22
CA TYR A 106 -0.92 -6.22 7.94
C TYR A 106 -0.50 -6.78 6.59
N THR A 107 -0.60 -5.99 5.51
CA THR A 107 -0.23 -6.40 4.16
C THR A 107 1.23 -6.85 4.10
N ALA A 108 2.15 -6.10 4.71
CA ALA A 108 3.56 -6.50 4.77
C ALA A 108 3.77 -7.82 5.54
N SER A 109 3.02 -8.05 6.62
CA SER A 109 3.10 -9.29 7.39
C SER A 109 2.59 -10.48 6.59
N VAL A 110 1.43 -10.34 5.94
CA VAL A 110 0.84 -11.39 5.10
C VAL A 110 1.79 -11.73 3.96
N MET A 111 2.28 -10.74 3.22
CA MET A 111 3.23 -10.97 2.11
C MET A 111 4.49 -11.71 2.57
N ARG A 112 5.07 -11.36 3.73
CA ARG A 112 6.21 -12.11 4.30
C ARG A 112 5.84 -13.56 4.64
N GLN A 113 4.66 -13.79 5.19
CA GLN A 113 4.18 -15.12 5.54
C GLN A 113 3.97 -15.98 4.30
N GLU A 114 3.37 -15.44 3.23
CA GLU A 114 3.17 -16.13 1.95
C GLU A 114 4.51 -16.51 1.31
N VAL A 115 5.48 -15.57 1.27
CA VAL A 115 6.83 -15.86 0.76
C VAL A 115 7.51 -16.99 1.56
N ALA A 116 7.41 -16.95 2.89
CA ALA A 116 7.97 -18.00 3.73
C ALA A 116 7.29 -19.37 3.49
N ALA A 117 5.96 -19.37 3.29
CA ALA A 117 5.21 -20.58 2.97
C ALA A 117 5.64 -21.17 1.62
N TYR A 118 5.81 -20.35 0.59
CA TYR A 118 6.30 -20.80 -0.71
C TYR A 118 7.74 -21.31 -0.64
N GLN A 119 8.64 -20.64 0.08
CA GLN A 119 10.01 -21.09 0.31
C GLN A 119 10.05 -22.43 1.06
N HIS A 120 9.15 -22.64 2.02
CA HIS A 120 9.04 -23.93 2.70
C HIS A 120 8.53 -25.02 1.75
N LYS A 121 7.53 -24.71 0.93
CA LYS A 121 7.00 -25.67 -0.05
C LYS A 121 8.03 -26.07 -1.11
N LEU A 122 8.83 -25.12 -1.58
CA LEU A 122 9.93 -25.38 -2.51
C LEU A 122 10.94 -26.37 -1.91
N ARG A 123 11.38 -26.14 -0.67
CA ARG A 123 12.28 -27.08 0.03
C ARG A 123 11.68 -28.48 0.16
N GLN A 124 10.42 -28.60 0.55
CA GLN A 124 9.76 -29.91 0.62
C GLN A 124 9.72 -30.64 -0.73
N LEU A 125 9.55 -29.92 -1.83
CA LEU A 125 9.53 -30.53 -3.16
C LEU A 125 10.94 -30.94 -3.61
N ASP A 126 11.94 -30.13 -3.29
CA ASP A 126 13.35 -30.43 -3.55
C ASP A 126 13.80 -31.68 -2.77
N ASP A 127 13.46 -31.77 -1.48
CA ASP A 127 13.74 -32.95 -0.65
C ASP A 127 13.12 -34.23 -1.24
N LYS A 128 11.86 -34.17 -1.67
CA LYS A 128 11.16 -35.29 -2.33
C LYS A 128 11.79 -35.67 -3.66
N GLN A 129 12.25 -34.68 -4.43
CA GLN A 129 12.94 -34.94 -5.68
C GLN A 129 14.26 -35.66 -5.41
N GLN A 130 14.99 -35.27 -4.36
CA GLN A 130 16.23 -35.93 -3.97
C GLN A 130 16.01 -37.38 -3.48
N GLU A 131 14.93 -37.62 -2.73
CA GLU A 131 14.50 -38.96 -2.32
C GLU A 131 14.22 -39.84 -3.55
N LEU A 132 13.40 -39.37 -4.49
CA LEU A 132 13.10 -40.10 -5.73
C LEU A 132 14.34 -40.37 -6.60
N ILE A 133 15.31 -39.45 -6.63
CA ILE A 133 16.59 -39.67 -7.31
C ILE A 133 17.34 -40.81 -6.64
N THR A 134 17.38 -40.83 -5.30
CA THR A 134 18.06 -41.86 -4.51
C THR A 134 17.41 -43.23 -4.78
N ASP A 135 16.09 -43.33 -4.67
CA ASP A 135 15.33 -44.56 -4.97
C ASP A 135 15.59 -45.05 -6.41
N ASN A 136 15.66 -44.14 -7.37
CA ASN A 136 15.96 -44.50 -8.77
C ASN A 136 17.39 -45.02 -8.94
N LEU A 137 18.36 -44.49 -8.20
CA LEU A 137 19.74 -44.99 -8.24
C LEU A 137 19.83 -46.37 -7.62
N GLU A 138 19.20 -46.59 -6.46
CA GLU A 138 19.14 -47.90 -5.80
C GLU A 138 18.45 -48.95 -6.69
N LEU A 139 17.35 -48.59 -7.35
CA LEU A 139 16.67 -49.48 -8.31
C LEU A 139 17.56 -49.83 -9.52
N LYS A 140 18.31 -48.85 -10.05
CA LYS A 140 19.26 -49.11 -11.15
C LYS A 140 20.36 -50.08 -10.71
N GLU A 141 20.90 -49.91 -9.51
CA GLU A 141 21.89 -50.84 -8.94
C GLU A 141 21.30 -52.24 -8.81
N LEU A 142 20.09 -52.38 -8.26
CA LEU A 142 19.41 -53.68 -8.14
C LEU A 142 19.20 -54.35 -9.51
N CYS A 143 18.81 -53.60 -10.54
CA CYS A 143 18.68 -54.14 -11.89
C CYS A 143 20.02 -54.65 -12.44
N LEU A 144 21.11 -53.89 -12.25
CA LEU A 144 22.44 -54.32 -12.67
C LEU A 144 22.86 -55.63 -11.96
N TYR A 145 22.64 -55.73 -10.65
CA TYR A 145 22.91 -56.96 -9.90
C TYR A 145 22.13 -58.16 -10.44
N LEU A 146 20.83 -58.00 -10.72
CA LEU A 146 19.99 -59.07 -11.27
C LEU A 146 20.41 -59.48 -12.68
N ASP A 147 20.83 -58.52 -13.52
CA ASP A 147 21.31 -58.80 -14.88
C ASP A 147 22.66 -59.53 -14.87
N GLU A 148 23.57 -59.18 -13.94
CA GLU A 148 24.82 -59.91 -13.69
C GLU A 148 24.55 -61.36 -13.26
N GLU A 149 23.61 -61.57 -12.32
CA GLU A 149 23.25 -62.91 -11.85
C GLU A 149 22.63 -63.76 -12.98
N ARG A 150 21.72 -63.19 -13.78
CA ARG A 150 21.17 -63.86 -14.97
C ARG A 150 22.24 -64.21 -15.98
N THR A 151 23.19 -63.30 -16.23
CA THR A 151 24.31 -63.53 -17.16
C THR A 151 25.21 -64.65 -16.65
N HIS A 152 25.50 -64.68 -15.35
CA HIS A 152 26.30 -65.74 -14.72
C HIS A 152 25.59 -67.11 -14.77
N ILE A 153 24.28 -67.15 -14.50
CA ILE A 153 23.45 -68.36 -14.64
C ILE A 153 23.47 -68.84 -16.09
N ALA A 154 23.26 -67.94 -17.07
CA ALA A 154 23.28 -68.29 -18.49
C ALA A 154 24.66 -68.82 -18.94
N ALA A 155 25.75 -68.20 -18.48
CA ALA A 155 27.12 -68.65 -18.78
C ALA A 155 27.47 -70.01 -18.17
N ASN A 156 26.87 -70.35 -17.01
CA ASN A 156 27.05 -71.64 -16.33
C ASN A 156 25.96 -72.68 -16.66
N ALA A 157 24.94 -72.31 -17.43
CA ALA A 157 23.91 -73.23 -17.88
C ALA A 157 24.48 -74.21 -18.91
N LEU A 158 24.47 -75.49 -18.56
CA LEU A 158 24.76 -76.61 -19.46
C LEU A 158 23.45 -77.06 -20.09
N CYS A 159 23.45 -77.33 -21.40
CA CYS A 159 22.26 -77.88 -22.04
C CYS A 159 21.94 -79.27 -21.45
N ALA A 160 20.78 -79.42 -20.80
CA ALA A 160 20.35 -80.67 -20.16
C ALA A 160 20.24 -81.85 -21.15
N ASN A 161 20.10 -81.57 -22.45
CA ASN A 161 19.89 -82.57 -23.49
C ASN A 161 21.16 -83.00 -24.24
N CYS A 162 22.29 -82.28 -24.10
CA CYS A 162 23.55 -82.62 -24.78
C CYS A 162 24.84 -82.27 -24.02
N GLY A 163 24.76 -81.69 -22.82
CA GLY A 163 25.90 -81.48 -21.91
C GLY A 163 26.96 -80.48 -22.38
N THR A 164 26.72 -79.77 -23.50
CA THR A 164 27.66 -78.75 -24.00
C THR A 164 27.44 -77.42 -23.28
N SER A 165 28.55 -76.74 -22.98
CA SER A 165 28.55 -75.43 -22.33
C SER A 165 28.07 -74.39 -23.35
N VAL A 166 27.01 -73.65 -23.01
CA VAL A 166 26.45 -72.58 -23.85
C VAL A 166 27.37 -71.35 -23.76
N ARG A 167 28.65 -71.49 -24.12
CA ARG A 167 29.64 -70.39 -24.07
C ARG A 167 29.50 -69.37 -25.19
N ASN A 168 28.48 -69.51 -26.04
CA ASN A 168 28.20 -68.57 -27.10
C ASN A 168 26.68 -68.28 -27.12
N PRO A 169 26.23 -67.08 -26.75
CA PRO A 169 24.99 -66.53 -27.29
C PRO A 169 25.19 -66.02 -28.74
N LEU A 170 26.30 -66.41 -29.40
CA LEU A 170 26.60 -66.02 -30.77
C LEU A 170 25.84 -66.94 -31.73
N ARG A 171 24.75 -66.38 -32.25
CA ARG A 171 24.04 -66.75 -33.48
C ARG A 171 23.22 -68.03 -33.42
N ASP A 172 21.95 -67.83 -33.10
CA ASP A 172 20.89 -68.60 -33.75
C ASP A 172 20.68 -68.02 -35.16
N ASP A 173 21.39 -68.55 -36.15
CA ASP A 173 21.04 -68.44 -37.56
C ASP A 173 19.81 -69.34 -37.79
N GLY A 174 18.62 -68.83 -37.45
CA GLY A 174 17.36 -69.57 -37.48
C GLY A 174 16.17 -68.63 -37.69
N ASP A 175 15.69 -68.63 -38.92
CA ASP A 175 14.60 -67.86 -39.48
C ASP A 175 13.25 -68.08 -38.78
N GLY A 176 12.46 -67.01 -38.63
CA GLY A 176 11.00 -67.16 -38.58
C GLY A 176 10.27 -66.36 -37.50
N SER A 177 9.99 -65.11 -37.85
CA SER A 177 8.72 -64.42 -37.55
C SER A 177 8.46 -63.94 -36.11
N SER A 178 8.71 -62.64 -35.86
CA SER A 178 7.69 -61.67 -35.41
C SER A 178 8.28 -60.25 -35.28
N SER A 179 7.72 -59.32 -36.05
CA SER A 179 7.61 -57.86 -35.82
C SER A 179 8.81 -57.06 -35.30
N SER A 180 9.47 -56.38 -36.25
CA SER A 180 9.83 -54.93 -36.23
C SER A 180 9.15 -54.12 -35.11
N THR A 181 9.74 -53.18 -34.37
CA THR A 181 10.97 -52.35 -34.42
C THR A 181 11.07 -51.70 -33.00
N ASN A 182 12.23 -51.39 -32.40
CA ASN A 182 12.71 -50.00 -32.21
C ASN A 182 13.92 -49.89 -31.23
N ALA A 183 14.58 -50.97 -30.78
CA ALA A 183 15.53 -50.85 -29.64
C ALA A 183 16.75 -49.94 -29.92
N GLU A 184 17.26 -49.93 -31.15
CA GLU A 184 18.37 -49.06 -31.58
C GLU A 184 17.90 -47.65 -31.98
N GLU A 185 16.64 -47.54 -32.39
CA GLU A 185 15.94 -46.25 -32.51
C GLU A 185 15.71 -45.64 -31.13
N THR A 186 15.52 -46.40 -30.05
CA THR A 186 15.35 -45.87 -28.68
C THR A 186 16.61 -45.23 -28.13
N LEU A 187 17.80 -45.79 -28.37
CA LEU A 187 19.08 -45.17 -27.94
C LEU A 187 19.45 -43.96 -28.79
N SER A 188 19.16 -44.02 -30.09
CA SER A 188 19.30 -42.88 -31.01
C SER A 188 18.26 -41.80 -30.75
N ALA A 189 17.04 -42.19 -30.34
CA ALA A 189 15.95 -41.32 -29.93
C ALA A 189 16.24 -40.71 -28.57
N LEU A 190 16.84 -41.39 -27.60
CA LEU A 190 17.26 -40.80 -26.32
C LEU A 190 18.38 -39.77 -26.52
N ARG A 191 19.37 -40.04 -27.38
CA ARG A 191 20.39 -39.04 -27.80
C ARG A 191 19.78 -37.86 -28.58
N ASN A 192 18.81 -38.13 -29.45
CA ASN A 192 18.08 -37.08 -30.16
C ASN A 192 17.15 -36.30 -29.21
N TYR A 193 16.55 -36.94 -28.19
CA TYR A 193 15.68 -36.32 -27.18
C TYR A 193 16.49 -35.40 -26.27
N GLU A 194 17.71 -35.79 -25.90
CA GLU A 194 18.66 -34.94 -25.18
C GLU A 194 19.10 -33.72 -26.02
N ARG A 195 19.21 -33.87 -27.34
CA ARG A 195 19.52 -32.77 -28.28
C ARG A 195 18.32 -31.96 -28.76
N GLN A 196 17.10 -32.39 -28.44
CA GLN A 196 15.84 -31.88 -28.98
C GLN A 196 14.83 -31.61 -27.85
N MET A 197 15.32 -31.41 -26.62
CA MET A 197 14.52 -30.82 -25.54
C MET A 197 14.14 -29.38 -25.93
N PRO A 198 12.86 -29.09 -26.20
CA PRO A 198 12.39 -27.75 -26.51
C PRO A 198 12.12 -26.96 -25.22
N ASP A 199 12.81 -27.27 -24.12
CA ASP A 199 12.67 -26.52 -22.88
C ASP A 199 13.17 -25.09 -23.08
N SER A 200 14.19 -24.87 -23.92
CA SER A 200 14.61 -23.52 -24.30
C SER A 200 13.57 -22.81 -25.18
N THR A 201 12.88 -23.49 -26.09
CA THR A 201 11.92 -22.83 -27.00
C THR A 201 10.55 -22.62 -26.37
N LEU A 202 10.01 -23.55 -25.58
CA LEU A 202 8.75 -23.39 -24.86
C LEU A 202 8.88 -22.43 -23.68
N ARG A 203 10.01 -22.45 -22.98
CA ARG A 203 10.32 -21.43 -21.97
C ARG A 203 10.55 -20.07 -22.59
N THR A 204 11.15 -19.99 -23.79
CA THR A 204 11.27 -18.72 -24.54
C THR A 204 9.91 -18.22 -25.03
N THR A 205 9.02 -19.07 -25.56
CA THR A 205 7.71 -18.64 -26.02
C THR A 205 6.77 -18.26 -24.88
N LEU A 206 6.78 -19.00 -23.77
CA LEU A 206 6.06 -18.65 -22.54
C LEU A 206 6.64 -17.38 -21.90
N SER A 207 7.96 -17.23 -21.89
CA SER A 207 8.64 -16.01 -21.47
C SER A 207 8.25 -14.83 -22.36
N ASP A 208 8.20 -15.01 -23.68
CA ASP A 208 7.81 -13.96 -24.64
C ASP A 208 6.33 -13.58 -24.48
N GLN A 209 5.43 -14.56 -24.31
CA GLN A 209 4.03 -14.28 -23.99
C GLN A 209 3.90 -13.51 -22.66
N THR A 210 4.69 -13.88 -21.65
CA THR A 210 4.72 -13.20 -20.36
C THR A 210 5.22 -11.77 -20.51
N VAL A 211 6.30 -11.54 -21.26
CA VAL A 211 6.86 -10.20 -21.54
C VAL A 211 5.87 -9.34 -22.35
N GLN A 212 5.19 -9.92 -23.34
CA GLN A 212 4.16 -9.23 -24.10
C GLN A 212 2.95 -8.85 -23.23
N TYR A 213 2.51 -9.77 -22.37
CA TYR A 213 1.43 -9.52 -21.43
C TYR A 213 1.80 -8.42 -20.41
N VAL A 214 3.01 -8.46 -19.84
CA VAL A 214 3.55 -7.41 -18.96
C VAL A 214 3.56 -6.05 -19.69
N ARG A 215 4.09 -5.98 -20.91
CA ARG A 215 4.08 -4.74 -21.72
C ARG A 215 2.66 -4.24 -22.05
N SER A 216 1.69 -5.15 -22.19
CA SER A 216 0.28 -4.79 -22.41
C SER A 216 -0.34 -4.21 -21.15
N LEU A 217 -0.05 -4.80 -19.98
CA LEU A 217 -0.49 -4.32 -18.68
C LEU A 217 0.15 -2.97 -18.36
N GLU A 218 1.44 -2.79 -18.62
CA GLU A 218 2.13 -1.50 -18.46
C GLU A 218 1.50 -0.39 -19.30
N ARG A 219 1.14 -0.68 -20.57
CA ARG A 219 0.40 0.27 -21.42
C ARG A 219 -0.98 0.56 -20.88
N ARG A 220 -1.70 -0.45 -20.39
CA ARG A 220 -3.03 -0.28 -19.81
C ARG A 220 -3.00 0.51 -18.50
N ILE A 221 -2.00 0.28 -17.66
CA ILE A 221 -1.78 1.03 -16.43
C ILE A 221 -1.46 2.49 -16.77
N ARG A 222 -0.56 2.77 -17.70
CA ARG A 222 -0.28 4.15 -18.16
C ARG A 222 -1.53 4.86 -18.66
N GLN A 223 -2.35 4.18 -19.47
CA GLN A 223 -3.60 4.74 -19.97
C GLN A 223 -4.58 5.04 -18.83
N LEU A 224 -4.72 4.12 -17.87
CA LEU A 224 -5.56 4.33 -16.68
C LEU A 224 -5.02 5.42 -15.76
N GLU A 225 -3.70 5.59 -15.67
CA GLU A 225 -3.05 6.68 -14.95
C GLU A 225 -3.27 8.02 -15.65
N GLU A 226 -3.17 8.09 -16.98
CA GLU A 226 -3.48 9.27 -17.77
C GLU A 226 -4.96 9.66 -17.68
N GLU A 227 -5.88 8.69 -17.77
CA GLU A 227 -7.32 8.90 -17.57
C GLU A 227 -7.62 9.38 -16.14
N ARG A 228 -6.91 8.85 -15.14
CA ARG A 228 -7.05 9.27 -13.73
C ARG A 228 -6.47 10.65 -13.45
N VAL A 229 -5.35 11.01 -14.08
CA VAL A 229 -4.72 12.33 -13.97
C VAL A 229 -5.54 13.39 -14.74
N GLY A 230 -6.15 13.02 -15.87
CA GLY A 230 -7.05 13.88 -16.65
C GLY A 230 -8.41 14.12 -15.97
N ALA A 231 -8.93 13.13 -15.23
CA ALA A 231 -10.19 13.28 -14.49
C ALA A 231 -10.02 13.95 -13.11
N THR A 232 -8.80 13.96 -12.55
CA THR A 232 -8.55 14.52 -11.22
C THR A 232 -7.35 15.47 -11.18
N THR A 233 -7.57 16.75 -11.48
CA THR A 233 -6.86 17.83 -10.76
C THR A 233 -7.76 19.06 -10.63
N PRO A 234 -7.75 19.80 -9.48
CA PRO A 234 -6.68 19.85 -8.47
C PRO A 234 -7.21 19.67 -7.02
N THR A 235 -6.92 18.53 -6.38
CA THR A 235 -6.96 18.45 -4.90
C THR A 235 -5.95 17.43 -4.35
N ALA A 236 -5.54 16.43 -5.13
CA ALA A 236 -4.60 15.40 -4.68
C ALA A 236 -3.11 15.80 -4.74
N ASN A 237 -2.73 16.77 -5.57
CA ASN A 237 -1.31 17.11 -5.80
C ASN A 237 -0.64 17.90 -4.66
N ILE A 238 -1.40 18.47 -3.71
CA ILE A 238 -0.81 19.23 -2.58
C ILE A 238 -0.28 18.28 -1.48
N LEU A 239 -0.80 17.05 -1.38
CA LEU A 239 -0.40 16.09 -0.32
C LEU A 239 0.76 15.16 -0.73
N ALA A 240 1.00 14.94 -2.03
CA ALA A 240 2.05 14.04 -2.50
C ALA A 240 3.45 14.70 -2.49
N ALA A 241 3.54 16.02 -2.65
CA ALA A 241 4.83 16.74 -2.72
C ALA A 241 5.52 16.91 -1.35
N GLN A 242 4.83 16.67 -0.23
CA GLN A 242 5.42 16.77 1.12
C GLN A 242 5.92 15.45 1.71
N LEU A 243 5.68 14.30 1.07
CA LEU A 243 6.01 12.98 1.63
C LEU A 243 7.25 12.31 1.05
N ASN A 244 8.02 13.00 0.19
CA ASN A 244 9.20 12.43 -0.47
C ASN A 244 10.50 13.20 -0.18
N GLN A 245 10.76 13.49 1.11
CA GLN A 245 12.13 13.76 1.57
C GLN A 245 12.78 12.44 2.04
N PRO A 246 13.96 12.06 1.50
CA PRO A 246 14.66 10.87 1.95
C PRO A 246 15.15 11.02 3.41
N GLN A 247 14.87 10.00 4.22
CA GLN A 247 15.27 9.82 5.62
C GLN A 247 16.79 9.67 5.80
N ALA A 248 17.57 10.73 5.53
CA ALA A 248 19.02 10.72 5.75
C ALA A 248 19.45 11.25 7.14
N GLN A 249 18.52 11.77 7.96
CA GLN A 249 18.88 12.50 9.19
C GLN A 249 18.82 11.67 10.48
N THR A 250 18.24 10.47 10.49
CA THR A 250 18.12 9.66 11.72
C THR A 250 19.32 8.77 12.02
N ALA A 251 20.22 8.53 11.05
CA ALA A 251 21.41 7.70 11.26
C ALA A 251 22.57 8.45 11.95
N GLN A 252 22.68 9.77 11.76
CA GLN A 252 23.79 10.55 12.31
C GLN A 252 23.66 10.79 13.82
N THR A 253 22.44 10.90 14.35
CA THR A 253 22.24 11.18 15.79
C THR A 253 22.52 9.96 16.69
N GLN A 254 22.29 8.73 16.21
CA GLN A 254 22.64 7.52 16.98
C GLN A 254 24.15 7.28 17.03
N GLN A 255 24.88 7.59 15.95
CA GLN A 255 26.33 7.39 15.91
C GLN A 255 27.07 8.40 16.81
N GLN A 256 26.55 9.62 16.94
CA GLN A 256 27.13 10.66 17.80
C GLN A 256 26.89 10.40 19.30
N LEU A 257 25.75 9.82 19.68
CA LEU A 257 25.47 9.40 21.06
C LEU A 257 26.32 8.19 21.49
N GLN A 258 26.68 7.31 20.56
CA GLN A 258 27.53 6.15 20.86
C GLN A 258 29.02 6.54 20.99
N GLN A 259 29.50 7.52 20.22
CA GLN A 259 30.85 8.09 20.41
C GLN A 259 30.98 8.87 21.73
N GLN A 260 29.92 9.56 22.17
CA GLN A 260 29.98 10.32 23.42
C GLN A 260 30.00 9.42 24.67
N GLN A 261 29.42 8.22 24.60
CA GLN A 261 29.51 7.22 25.68
C GLN A 261 30.88 6.52 25.75
N GLN A 262 31.61 6.40 24.64
CA GLN A 262 32.96 5.82 24.65
C GLN A 262 34.05 6.77 25.17
N GLN A 263 33.80 8.08 25.23
CA GLN A 263 34.75 9.05 25.79
C GLN A 263 34.59 9.29 27.30
N GLN A 264 33.62 8.63 27.95
CA GLN A 264 33.40 8.73 29.41
C GLN A 264 33.78 7.44 30.19
N GLN A 265 34.51 6.52 29.56
CA GLN A 265 35.24 5.44 30.23
C GLN A 265 36.74 5.60 29.96
#